data_AF-A0A2N1TYY4-F1
#
_entry.id   AF-A0A2N1TYY4-F1
#
_cell.length_a   1.000
_cell.length_b   1.000
_cell.length_c   1.000
_cell.angle_alpha   90.00
_cell.angle_beta   90.00
_cell.angle_gamma   90.00
#
_symmetry.space_group_name_H-M   'P 1'
#
loop_
_entity.id
_entity.type
_entity.pdbx_description
1 polymer ?
#
loop_
_entity_poly.entity_id
_entity_poly.type
_entity_poly.pdbx_seq_one_letter_code
_entity_poly.pdbx_strand_id
1 'polypeptide(L)'
;MFRTKSLLVFAVVMMVALTSSVMALDTVTLRQNMWMWSQCEAVLAESLHFNFGHTPVISPEECYNEIEKARMIISKIVAEIASEKDMLEARAVADEFASMLDKEEEVGKTLHKLLDMQAKYIKAHHIY
;
A
#
# COMPACT_ATOMS: atom_id res chain seq x y z
N MET A 1 -9.82 -26.48 6.93
CA MET A 1 -9.39 -26.60 5.51
C MET A 1 -9.21 -25.22 4.86
N PHE A 2 -8.53 -24.28 5.54
CA PHE A 2 -8.36 -22.87 5.11
C PHE A 2 -6.90 -22.44 4.89
N ARG A 3 -5.91 -23.27 5.26
CA ARG A 3 -4.48 -22.92 5.25
C ARG A 3 -3.85 -22.81 3.85
N THR A 4 -4.41 -23.46 2.83
CA THR A 4 -3.78 -23.53 1.50
C THR A 4 -4.08 -22.34 0.60
N LYS A 5 -5.21 -21.64 0.81
CA LYS A 5 -5.62 -20.53 -0.07
C LYS A 5 -4.81 -19.25 0.19
N SER A 6 -4.47 -18.96 1.44
CA SER A 6 -3.74 -17.73 1.82
C SER A 6 -2.26 -17.76 1.37
N LEU A 7 -1.62 -18.93 1.41
CA LEU A 7 -0.24 -19.11 0.96
C LEU A 7 -0.09 -18.95 -0.55
N LEU A 8 -1.10 -19.39 -1.31
CA LEU A 8 -1.12 -19.27 -2.77
C LEU A 8 -1.23 -17.80 -3.21
N VAL A 9 -2.01 -16.97 -2.51
CA VAL A 9 -2.12 -15.55 -2.83
C VAL A 9 -0.79 -14.83 -2.60
N PHE A 10 -0.12 -15.11 -1.49
CA PHE A 10 1.19 -14.51 -1.18
C PHE A 10 2.27 -14.93 -2.19
N ALA A 11 2.28 -16.19 -2.61
CA ALA A 11 3.22 -16.70 -3.61
C ALA A 11 2.99 -16.12 -5.02
N VAL A 12 1.72 -15.89 -5.39
CA VAL A 12 1.37 -15.28 -6.69
C VAL A 12 1.80 -13.81 -6.76
N VAL A 13 1.67 -13.07 -5.65
CA VAL A 13 2.13 -11.67 -5.58
C VAL A 13 3.65 -11.55 -5.76
N MET A 14 4.42 -12.52 -5.26
CA MET A 14 5.88 -12.50 -5.36
C MET A 14 6.41 -12.83 -6.77
N MET A 15 5.68 -13.63 -7.57
CA MET A 15 6.14 -14.07 -8.90
C MET A 15 5.98 -13.04 -10.02
N VAL A 16 5.15 -11.99 -9.85
CA VAL A 16 4.88 -11.00 -10.92
C VAL A 16 5.97 -9.92 -11.01
N ALA A 17 6.99 -9.97 -10.15
CA ALA A 17 8.03 -8.94 -9.98
C ALA A 17 9.06 -8.78 -11.12
N LEU A 18 8.84 -9.36 -12.32
CA LEU A 18 9.87 -9.39 -13.37
C LEU A 18 9.34 -9.05 -14.76
N THR A 19 8.84 -7.83 -14.96
CA THR A 19 8.82 -7.19 -16.28
C THR A 19 8.98 -5.67 -16.17
N SER A 20 10.22 -5.19 -16.09
CA SER A 20 10.53 -3.76 -16.18
C SER A 20 10.68 -3.33 -17.64
N SER A 21 9.89 -2.35 -18.07
CA SER A 21 10.21 -1.53 -19.24
C SER A 21 9.64 -0.11 -19.09
N VAL A 22 10.57 0.85 -19.03
CA VAL A 22 10.49 2.30 -19.35
C VAL A 22 9.23 3.09 -18.93
N MET A 23 9.37 3.83 -17.81
CA MET A 23 8.68 5.08 -17.44
C MET A 23 7.14 5.07 -17.48
N ALA A 24 6.52 4.16 -16.72
CA ALA A 24 5.15 4.29 -16.23
C ALA A 24 5.19 4.13 -14.71
N LEU A 25 4.29 4.80 -13.99
CA LEU A 25 4.12 4.58 -12.56
C LEU A 25 4.04 3.08 -12.27
N ASP A 26 4.86 2.59 -11.33
CA ASP A 26 4.81 1.19 -10.91
C ASP A 26 3.59 0.96 -9.99
N THR A 27 2.42 0.91 -10.61
CA THR A 27 1.14 0.69 -9.93
C THR A 27 1.06 -0.72 -9.31
N VAL A 28 1.89 -1.66 -9.74
CA VAL A 28 1.98 -2.99 -9.13
C VAL A 28 2.64 -2.87 -7.76
N THR A 29 3.83 -2.27 -7.70
CA THR A 29 4.52 -2.04 -6.42
C THR A 29 3.71 -1.14 -5.49
N LEU A 30 3.02 -0.12 -6.02
CA LEU A 30 2.12 0.73 -5.21
C LEU A 30 1.01 -0.11 -4.55
N ARG A 31 0.26 -0.90 -5.33
CA ARG A 31 -0.81 -1.76 -4.81
C ARG A 31 -0.30 -2.77 -3.81
N GLN A 32 0.85 -3.40 -4.06
CA GLN A 32 1.44 -4.39 -3.17
C GLN A 32 1.76 -3.81 -1.80
N ASN A 33 2.36 -2.62 -1.76
CA ASN A 33 2.70 -1.97 -0.50
C ASN A 33 1.46 -1.47 0.24
N MET A 34 0.41 -1.02 -0.48
CA MET A 34 -0.87 -0.68 0.15
C MET A 34 -1.55 -1.90 0.78
N TRP A 35 -1.56 -3.04 0.09
CA TRP A 35 -2.05 -4.30 0.65
C TRP A 35 -1.22 -4.76 1.85
N MET A 36 0.11 -4.68 1.77
CA MET A 36 0.97 -5.05 2.91
C MET A 36 0.64 -4.22 4.14
N TRP A 37 0.46 -2.90 3.96
CA TRP A 37 0.09 -1.99 5.03
C TRP A 37 -1.28 -2.37 5.62
N SER A 38 -2.33 -2.51 4.80
CA SER A 38 -3.69 -2.82 5.30
C SER A 38 -3.72 -4.14 6.08
N GLN A 39 -3.07 -5.19 5.56
CA GLN A 39 -3.02 -6.49 6.23
C GLN A 39 -2.28 -6.44 7.57
N CYS A 40 -1.16 -5.72 7.64
CA CYS A 40 -0.42 -5.59 8.89
C CYS A 40 -1.20 -4.77 9.92
N GLU A 41 -1.93 -3.72 9.51
CA GLU A 41 -2.83 -2.99 10.40
C GLU A 41 -3.98 -3.85 10.92
N ALA A 42 -4.54 -4.72 10.07
CA ALA A 42 -5.58 -5.66 10.50
C ALA A 42 -5.05 -6.63 11.55
N VAL A 43 -3.86 -7.21 11.32
CA VAL A 43 -3.20 -8.10 12.29
C VAL A 43 -2.91 -7.40 13.61
N LEU A 44 -2.42 -6.15 13.55
CA LEU A 44 -2.17 -5.36 14.76
C LEU A 44 -3.46 -5.07 15.53
N ALA A 45 -4.54 -4.68 14.84
CA ALA A 45 -5.84 -4.46 15.46
C ALA A 45 -6.37 -5.73 16.14
N GLU A 46 -6.32 -6.88 15.45
CA GLU A 46 -6.71 -8.17 16.02
C GLU A 46 -5.86 -8.57 17.24
N SER A 47 -4.54 -8.35 17.19
CA SER A 47 -3.62 -8.66 18.29
C SER A 47 -3.91 -7.86 19.56
N LEU A 48 -4.42 -6.63 19.42
CA LEU A 48 -4.83 -5.79 20.55
C LEU A 48 -6.17 -6.22 21.16
N HIS A 49 -7.02 -6.90 20.38
CA HIS A 49 -8.33 -7.37 20.83
C HIS A 49 -8.31 -8.80 21.39
N PHE A 50 -7.35 -9.65 21.01
CA PHE A 50 -7.24 -11.03 21.47
C PHE A 50 -6.16 -11.23 22.54
N ASN A 51 -6.55 -11.05 23.81
CA ASN A 51 -5.76 -11.45 24.99
C ASN A 51 -5.85 -12.96 25.32
N PHE A 52 -6.38 -13.82 24.44
CA PHE A 52 -6.62 -15.22 24.72
C PHE A 52 -5.98 -16.16 23.68
N GLY A 53 -4.76 -16.62 23.99
CA GLY A 53 -4.25 -17.95 23.60
C GLY A 53 -3.88 -18.21 22.14
N HIS A 54 -4.09 -17.27 21.21
CA HIS A 54 -3.66 -17.41 19.83
C HIS A 54 -2.45 -16.51 19.56
N THR A 55 -1.26 -17.13 19.48
CA THR A 55 -0.06 -16.43 19.01
C THR A 55 -0.27 -16.06 17.54
N PRO A 56 -0.25 -14.77 17.17
CA PRO A 56 -0.38 -14.36 15.78
C PRO A 56 0.75 -14.95 14.93
N VAL A 57 0.46 -15.24 13.66
CA VAL A 57 1.40 -15.89 12.71
C VAL A 57 2.62 -14.99 12.42
N ILE A 58 2.43 -13.68 12.55
CA ILE A 58 3.46 -12.64 12.44
C ILE A 58 3.43 -11.86 13.76
N SER A 59 4.59 -11.56 14.30
CA SER A 59 4.67 -10.78 15.54
C SER A 59 4.21 -9.33 15.31
N PRO A 60 3.63 -8.66 16.32
CA PRO A 60 3.28 -7.24 16.21
C PRO A 60 4.48 -6.37 15.78
N GLU A 61 5.68 -6.68 16.26
CA GLU A 61 6.91 -5.96 15.89
C GLU A 61 7.25 -6.11 14.39
N GLU A 62 7.13 -7.30 13.83
CA GLU A 62 7.29 -7.52 12.39
C GLU A 62 6.24 -6.74 11.59
N CYS A 63 4.98 -6.72 12.01
CA CYS A 63 3.95 -5.92 11.37
C CYS A 63 4.27 -4.42 11.38
N TYR A 64 4.74 -3.86 12.50
CA TYR A 64 5.17 -2.45 12.54
C TYR A 64 6.30 -2.17 11.56
N ASN A 65 7.30 -3.05 11.48
CA ASN A 65 8.42 -2.90 10.56
C ASN A 65 7.97 -2.96 9.09
N GLU A 66 7.07 -3.85 8.73
CA GLU A 66 6.54 -3.95 7.36
C GLU A 66 5.64 -2.77 6.99
N ILE A 67 4.85 -2.24 7.94
CA ILE A 67 4.09 -1.00 7.73
C ILE A 67 5.03 0.16 7.42
N GLU A 68 6.08 0.35 8.22
CA GLU A 68 7.03 1.45 8.00
C GLU A 68 7.77 1.31 6.65
N LYS A 69 8.17 0.10 6.28
CA LYS A 69 8.75 -0.17 4.94
C LYS A 69 7.77 0.16 3.82
N ALA A 70 6.52 -0.31 3.93
CA ALA A 70 5.49 -0.06 2.93
C ALA A 70 5.23 1.45 2.77
N ARG A 71 5.07 2.17 3.87
CA ARG A 71 4.87 3.63 3.88
C ARG A 71 6.04 4.38 3.24
N MET A 72 7.28 3.95 3.51
CA MET A 72 8.48 4.54 2.91
C MET A 72 8.49 4.34 1.38
N ILE A 73 8.18 3.12 0.91
CA ILE A 73 8.14 2.81 -0.52
C ILE A 73 7.03 3.60 -1.21
N ILE A 74 5.82 3.63 -0.64
CA ILE A 74 4.69 4.41 -1.15
C ILE A 74 5.06 5.89 -1.25
N SER A 75 5.65 6.46 -0.19
CA SER A 75 6.05 7.87 -0.16
C SER A 75 7.08 8.19 -1.24
N LYS A 76 8.02 7.28 -1.48
CA LYS A 76 9.01 7.41 -2.55
C LYS A 76 8.34 7.41 -3.92
N ILE A 77 7.45 6.45 -4.19
CA ILE A 77 6.69 6.37 -5.45
C ILE A 77 5.91 7.66 -5.67
N VAL A 78 5.20 8.16 -4.65
CA VAL A 78 4.41 9.40 -4.74
C VAL A 78 5.30 10.61 -5.02
N ALA A 79 6.46 10.73 -4.38
CA ALA A 79 7.39 11.84 -4.59
C ALA A 79 7.99 11.86 -6.01
N GLU A 80 8.11 10.69 -6.64
CA GLU A 80 8.63 10.53 -8.01
C GLU A 80 7.57 10.86 -9.08
N ILE A 81 6.29 10.98 -8.73
CA ILE A 81 5.22 11.40 -9.65
C ILE A 81 5.48 12.84 -10.09
N ALA A 82 5.63 13.03 -11.40
CA ALA A 82 5.81 14.34 -12.03
C ALA A 82 4.79 14.63 -13.14
N SER A 83 4.06 13.62 -13.63
CA SER A 83 3.10 13.77 -14.73
C SER A 83 1.65 13.68 -14.25
N GLU A 84 0.74 14.35 -14.97
CA GLU A 84 -0.70 14.25 -14.71
C GLU A 84 -1.21 12.81 -14.94
N LYS A 85 -0.65 12.11 -15.92
CA LYS A 85 -0.98 10.71 -16.20
C LYS A 85 -0.67 9.81 -15.00
N ASP A 86 0.54 9.89 -14.46
CA ASP A 86 0.95 9.08 -13.30
C ASP A 86 0.12 9.46 -12.05
N MET A 87 -0.21 10.75 -11.90
CA MET A 87 -1.11 11.20 -10.84
C MET A 87 -2.50 10.57 -10.95
N LEU A 88 -3.06 10.47 -12.16
CA LEU A 88 -4.36 9.83 -12.40
C LEU A 88 -4.31 8.32 -12.15
N GLU A 89 -3.24 7.66 -12.58
CA GLU A 89 -3.04 6.22 -12.32
C GLU A 89 -2.90 5.92 -10.82
N ALA A 90 -2.14 6.74 -10.09
CA ALA A 90 -2.02 6.61 -8.64
C ALA A 90 -3.36 6.86 -7.91
N ARG A 91 -4.15 7.83 -8.41
CA ARG A 91 -5.49 8.10 -7.86
C ARG A 91 -6.44 6.94 -8.11
N ALA A 92 -6.42 6.32 -9.28
CA ALA A 92 -7.22 5.13 -9.55
C ALA A 92 -6.89 3.99 -8.56
N VAL A 93 -5.60 3.79 -8.26
CA VAL A 93 -5.19 2.83 -7.22
C VAL A 93 -5.69 3.24 -5.82
N ALA A 94 -5.62 4.51 -5.48
CA ALA A 94 -6.14 5.01 -4.21
C ALA A 94 -7.67 4.82 -4.11
N ASP A 95 -8.41 5.07 -5.19
CA ASP A 95 -9.86 4.89 -5.30
C ASP A 95 -10.25 3.42 -5.16
N GLU A 96 -9.49 2.50 -5.79
CA GLU A 96 -9.67 1.05 -5.64
C GLU A 96 -9.71 0.68 -4.14
N PHE A 97 -8.70 1.10 -3.37
CA PHE A 97 -8.61 0.82 -1.93
C PHE A 97 -9.62 1.61 -1.09
N ALA A 98 -9.87 2.89 -1.42
CA ALA A 98 -10.83 3.72 -0.70
C ALA A 98 -12.28 3.23 -0.86
N SER A 99 -12.56 2.41 -1.87
CA SER A 99 -13.84 1.74 -2.07
C SER A 99 -13.98 0.39 -1.35
N MET A 100 -12.88 -0.10 -0.74
CA MET A 100 -12.88 -1.31 0.08
C MET A 100 -13.36 -1.01 1.51
N LEU A 101 -13.31 -2.00 2.38
CA LEU A 101 -13.73 -1.89 3.78
C LEU A 101 -12.52 -1.83 4.71
N ASP A 102 -12.76 -1.50 5.98
CA ASP A 102 -11.80 -1.60 7.08
C ASP A 102 -10.46 -0.88 6.82
N LYS A 103 -9.34 -1.61 6.86
CA LYS A 103 -7.99 -1.03 6.84
C LYS A 103 -7.56 -0.61 5.45
N GLU A 104 -8.08 -1.26 4.43
CA GLU A 104 -7.88 -0.94 3.03
C GLU A 104 -8.46 0.45 2.72
N GLU A 105 -9.65 0.76 3.25
CA GLU A 105 -10.28 2.08 3.10
C GLU A 105 -9.40 3.19 3.70
N GLU A 106 -8.88 2.97 4.91
CA GLU A 106 -8.01 3.93 5.61
C GLU A 106 -6.70 4.17 4.85
N VAL A 107 -6.09 3.12 4.31
CA VAL A 107 -4.88 3.20 3.48
C VAL A 107 -5.17 3.95 2.17
N GLY A 108 -6.27 3.65 1.49
CA GLY A 108 -6.70 4.34 0.26
C GLY A 108 -6.89 5.85 0.48
N LYS A 109 -7.63 6.22 1.53
CA LYS A 109 -7.82 7.63 1.93
C LYS A 109 -6.49 8.32 2.27
N THR A 110 -5.56 7.59 2.87
CA THR A 110 -4.25 8.14 3.22
C THR A 110 -3.40 8.38 1.97
N LEU A 111 -3.44 7.47 0.99
CA LEU A 111 -2.78 7.68 -0.29
C LEU A 111 -3.35 8.90 -1.03
N HIS A 112 -4.67 9.12 -1.04
CA HIS A 112 -5.24 10.33 -1.62
C HIS A 112 -4.66 11.61 -1.02
N LYS A 113 -4.48 11.66 0.31
CA LYS A 113 -3.88 12.83 0.96
C LYS A 113 -2.43 13.06 0.52
N LEU A 114 -1.64 11.99 0.38
CA LEU A 114 -0.27 12.07 -0.12
C LEU A 114 -0.23 12.58 -1.56
N LEU A 115 -1.12 12.08 -2.42
CA LEU A 115 -1.25 12.52 -3.81
C LEU A 115 -1.71 13.97 -3.92
N ASP A 116 -2.61 14.42 -3.05
CA ASP A 116 -3.04 15.83 -2.99
C ASP A 116 -1.89 16.75 -2.55
N MET A 117 -1.04 16.30 -1.62
CA MET A 117 0.17 17.03 -1.23
C MET A 117 1.16 17.11 -2.39
N GLN A 118 1.40 16.01 -3.09
CA GLN A 118 2.29 15.99 -4.26
C GLN A 118 1.76 16.88 -5.38
N ALA A 119 0.46 16.85 -5.68
CA ALA A 119 -0.15 17.71 -6.68
C ALA A 119 0.02 19.20 -6.34
N LYS A 120 -0.13 19.57 -5.06
CA LYS A 120 0.14 20.93 -4.57
C LYS A 120 1.62 21.30 -4.72
N TYR A 121 2.53 20.38 -4.39
CA TYR A 121 3.97 20.58 -4.55
C TYR A 121 4.35 20.83 -6.02
N ILE A 122 3.91 19.95 -6.93
CA ILE A 122 4.15 20.11 -8.37
C ILE A 122 3.64 21.48 -8.85
N LYS A 123 2.40 21.85 -8.48
CA LYS A 123 1.82 23.14 -8.87
C LYS A 123 2.60 24.35 -8.33
N ALA A 124 3.09 24.28 -7.10
CA ALA A 124 3.86 25.36 -6.47
C ALA A 124 5.27 25.51 -7.05
N HIS A 125 5.88 24.41 -7.51
CA HIS A 125 7.24 24.40 -8.05
C HIS A 125 7.30 24.45 -9.60
N HIS A 126 6.17 24.26 -10.29
CA HIS A 126 5.99 24.56 -11.72
C HIS A 126 5.51 26.01 -12.00
N ILE A 127 5.80 26.93 -11.08
CA ILE A 127 5.61 28.36 -11.34
C ILE A 127 6.75 28.81 -12.28
N TYR A 128 6.38 29.02 -13.54
CA TYR A 128 7.09 29.80 -14.57
C TYR A 128 7.50 31.19 -14.06
#